data_AF-A0A929G1K8-F1
#
_entry.id   AF-A0A929G1K8-F1
#
_cell.length_a   1.000
_cell.length_b   1.000
_cell.length_c   1.000
_cell.angle_alpha   90.00
_cell.angle_beta   90.00
_cell.angle_gamma   90.00
#
_symmetry.space_group_name_H-M   'P 1'
#
loop_
_entity.id
_entity.type
_entity.pdbx_description
1 polymer ?
#
loop_
_entity_poly.entity_id
_entity_poly.type
_entity_poly.pdbx_seq_one_letter_code
_entity_poly.pdbx_strand_id
1 'polypeptide(L)'
;MGEHRWEGYRHPELFDLINDGPGPDGSLTSVRRWEELTRALGEIDSGLAGAVAAAAAGWRGAAADSAQEGLRPLGAWAEQARQAAADMRERAEQQAEFIGKARRDMPPPVPVTSEEPGAAMTLLTHLFGGQTDHEVQEAERDAAERRAFEVMRTYESATRTNTTSLASFVPPPQVVVDTPGSAGGGGVPGQQQPITMSWGGAAAAGGAAGGALAGGSAAAGAATGRSGSGRT
;
A
#
# COMPACT_ATOMS: atom_id res chain seq x y z
N MET A 1 -5.47 -8.36 17.45
CA MET A 1 -4.50 -7.25 17.48
C MET A 1 -5.19 -6.08 18.17
N GLY A 2 -4.56 -5.46 19.17
CA GLY A 2 -5.18 -4.39 19.97
C GLY A 2 -5.29 -3.08 19.21
N GLU A 3 -6.33 -2.29 19.51
CA GLU A 3 -6.53 -0.92 19.02
C GLU A 3 -5.32 -0.04 19.39
N HIS A 4 -4.84 0.79 18.46
CA HIS A 4 -3.81 1.78 18.78
C HIS A 4 -4.44 2.91 19.61
N ARG A 5 -3.90 3.15 20.82
CA ARG A 5 -4.48 4.13 21.75
C ARG A 5 -3.87 5.51 21.52
N TRP A 6 -4.51 6.32 20.67
CA TRP A 6 -4.06 7.66 20.30
C TRP A 6 -4.02 8.64 21.47
N GLU A 7 -4.87 8.42 22.48
CA GLU A 7 -4.97 9.24 23.70
C GLU A 7 -3.73 9.14 24.61
N GLY A 8 -2.76 8.28 24.27
CA GLY A 8 -1.47 8.20 24.93
C GLY A 8 -0.41 9.18 24.40
N TYR A 9 -0.66 9.84 23.26
CA TYR A 9 0.27 10.78 22.64
C TYR A 9 -0.13 12.22 22.92
N ARG A 10 0.86 13.12 22.96
CA ARG A 10 0.59 14.56 23.01
C ARG A 10 0.27 15.07 21.61
N HIS A 11 -0.58 16.09 21.51
CA HIS A 11 -0.96 16.69 20.23
C HIS A 11 0.24 17.07 19.32
N PRO A 12 1.33 17.71 19.81
CA PRO A 12 2.51 17.99 18.98
C PRO A 12 3.15 16.72 18.41
N GLU A 13 3.19 15.63 19.19
CA GLU A 13 3.77 14.36 18.74
C GLU A 13 2.93 13.73 17.62
N LEU A 14 1.61 13.85 17.66
CA LEU A 14 0.72 13.41 16.58
C LEU A 14 0.87 14.25 15.32
N PHE A 15 1.04 15.57 15.49
CA PHE A 15 1.27 16.48 14.37
C PHE A 15 2.60 16.15 13.67
N ASP A 16 3.66 15.92 14.43
CA ASP A 16 4.95 15.52 13.86
C ASP A 16 4.83 14.15 13.20
N LEU A 17 4.22 13.16 13.86
CA LEU A 17 4.08 11.80 13.33
C LEU A 17 3.36 11.75 11.97
N ILE A 18 2.27 12.52 11.80
CA ILE A 18 1.51 12.50 10.55
C ILE A 18 2.22 13.28 9.44
N ASN A 19 2.96 14.33 9.78
CA ASN A 19 3.63 15.20 8.81
C ASN A 19 5.05 14.73 8.45
N ASP A 20 5.68 13.97 9.33
CA ASP A 20 6.96 13.34 9.07
C ASP A 20 6.81 12.23 8.03
N GLY A 21 7.76 12.19 7.08
CA GLY A 21 7.79 11.21 5.99
C GLY A 21 7.19 11.70 4.67
N PRO A 22 7.18 10.82 3.65
CA PRO A 22 6.91 11.20 2.25
C PRO A 22 5.44 11.57 1.98
N GLY A 23 4.53 11.32 2.93
CA GLY A 23 3.11 11.64 2.76
C GLY A 23 2.47 10.86 1.60
N PRO A 24 1.55 11.50 0.84
CA PRO A 24 0.88 10.87 -0.29
C PRO A 24 1.84 10.28 -1.34
N ASP A 25 3.01 10.89 -1.51
CA ASP A 25 4.00 10.47 -2.51
C ASP A 25 4.58 9.09 -2.21
N GLY A 26 4.51 8.63 -0.95
CA GLY A 26 4.95 7.31 -0.52
C GLY A 26 4.25 6.16 -1.27
N SER A 27 3.02 6.36 -1.75
CA SER A 27 2.28 5.33 -2.48
C SER A 27 2.51 5.34 -4.00
N LEU A 28 3.09 6.41 -4.57
CA LEU A 28 3.19 6.59 -6.03
C LEU A 28 3.96 5.46 -6.72
N THR A 29 5.02 4.96 -6.07
CA THR A 29 5.77 3.81 -6.62
C THR A 29 4.89 2.57 -6.69
N SER A 30 4.09 2.28 -5.67
CA SER A 30 3.18 1.14 -5.66
C SER A 30 2.09 1.28 -6.73
N VAL A 31 1.49 2.48 -6.86
CA VAL A 31 0.50 2.78 -7.90
C VAL A 31 1.06 2.46 -9.29
N ARG A 32 2.27 2.97 -9.61
CA ARG A 32 2.93 2.70 -10.89
C ARG A 32 3.20 1.21 -11.11
N ARG A 33 3.64 0.48 -10.09
CA ARG A 33 3.91 -0.97 -10.22
C ARG A 33 2.64 -1.78 -10.51
N TRP A 34 1.54 -1.44 -9.86
CA TRP A 34 0.26 -2.09 -10.13
C TRP A 34 -0.31 -1.75 -11.51
N GLU A 35 -0.08 -0.53 -11.98
CA GLU A 35 -0.40 -0.13 -13.36
C GLU A 35 0.44 -0.89 -14.39
N GLU A 36 1.75 -0.99 -14.19
CA GLU A 36 2.66 -1.79 -15.03
C GLU A 36 2.22 -3.25 -15.10
N LEU A 37 1.84 -3.86 -13.97
CA LEU A 37 1.34 -5.23 -13.92
C LEU A 37 0.01 -5.40 -14.68
N THR A 38 -0.93 -4.48 -14.47
CA THR A 38 -2.23 -4.48 -15.16
C THR A 38 -2.03 -4.44 -16.68
N ARG A 39 -1.10 -3.61 -17.15
CA ARG A 39 -0.73 -3.52 -18.56
C ARG A 39 -0.09 -4.81 -19.07
N ALA A 40 0.89 -5.35 -18.34
CA ALA A 40 1.57 -6.59 -18.73
C ALA A 40 0.58 -7.77 -18.85
N LEU A 41 -0.37 -7.89 -17.93
CA LEU A 41 -1.41 -8.92 -17.99
C LEU A 41 -2.34 -8.74 -19.20
N GLY A 42 -2.69 -7.50 -19.56
CA GLY A 42 -3.47 -7.24 -20.77
C GLY A 42 -2.70 -7.52 -22.08
N GLU A 43 -1.40 -7.23 -22.10
CA GLU A 43 -0.53 -7.58 -23.24
C GLU A 43 -0.40 -9.10 -23.40
N ILE A 44 -0.27 -9.84 -22.29
CA ILE A 44 -0.25 -11.31 -22.31
C ILE A 44 -1.58 -11.89 -22.80
N ASP A 45 -2.72 -11.40 -22.31
CA ASP A 45 -4.04 -11.87 -22.70
C ASP A 45 -4.32 -11.65 -24.20
N SER A 46 -4.06 -10.43 -24.69
CA SER A 46 -4.20 -10.10 -26.11
C SER A 46 -3.23 -10.88 -27.01
N GLY A 47 -2.00 -11.10 -26.55
CA GLY A 47 -1.01 -11.92 -27.24
C GLY A 47 -1.44 -13.39 -27.33
N LEU A 48 -1.98 -13.94 -26.24
CA LEU A 48 -2.50 -15.31 -26.20
C LEU A 48 -3.71 -15.46 -27.15
N ALA A 49 -4.68 -14.56 -27.07
CA ALA A 49 -5.84 -14.57 -27.96
C ALA A 49 -5.43 -14.47 -29.44
N GLY A 50 -4.47 -13.60 -29.75
CA GLY A 50 -3.91 -13.46 -31.10
C GLY A 50 -3.22 -14.73 -31.60
N ALA A 51 -2.40 -15.37 -30.75
CA ALA A 51 -1.72 -16.61 -31.09
C ALA A 51 -2.71 -17.77 -31.33
N VAL A 52 -3.75 -17.87 -30.50
CA VAL A 52 -4.83 -18.88 -30.68
C VAL A 52 -5.58 -18.66 -31.98
N ALA A 53 -5.93 -17.41 -32.31
CA ALA A 53 -6.62 -17.08 -33.55
C ALA A 53 -5.75 -17.37 -34.79
N ALA A 54 -4.46 -17.05 -34.73
CA ALA A 54 -3.51 -17.34 -35.80
C ALA A 54 -3.33 -18.86 -36.02
N ALA A 55 -3.25 -19.64 -34.93
CA ALA A 55 -3.19 -21.10 -35.01
C ALA A 55 -4.47 -21.69 -35.65
N ALA A 56 -5.65 -21.17 -35.29
CA ALA A 56 -6.93 -21.62 -35.84
C ALA A 56 -7.09 -21.35 -37.35
N ALA A 57 -6.36 -20.39 -37.91
CA ALA A 57 -6.39 -20.10 -39.34
C ALA A 57 -5.80 -21.24 -40.19
N GLY A 58 -4.79 -21.95 -39.66
CA GLY A 58 -4.10 -23.05 -40.35
C GLY A 58 -4.37 -24.44 -39.79
N TRP A 59 -4.90 -24.55 -38.57
CA TRP A 59 -5.15 -25.81 -37.87
C TRP A 59 -6.60 -25.90 -37.43
N ARG A 60 -7.34 -26.89 -37.98
CA ARG A 60 -8.75 -27.15 -37.69
C ARG A 60 -8.96 -28.61 -37.33
N GLY A 61 -10.01 -28.89 -36.55
CA GLY A 61 -10.42 -30.22 -36.14
C GLY A 61 -10.34 -30.41 -34.62
N ALA A 62 -10.72 -31.60 -34.14
CA ALA A 62 -10.93 -31.88 -32.71
C ALA A 62 -9.73 -31.52 -31.79
N ALA A 63 -8.50 -31.62 -32.29
CA ALA A 63 -7.32 -31.25 -31.52
C ALA A 63 -7.15 -29.72 -31.38
N ALA A 64 -7.57 -28.95 -32.39
CA ALA A 64 -7.61 -27.48 -32.31
C ALA A 64 -8.72 -27.02 -31.36
N ASP A 65 -9.89 -27.67 -31.41
CA ASP A 65 -11.01 -27.41 -30.49
C ASP A 65 -10.61 -27.71 -29.03
N SER A 66 -9.96 -28.86 -28.78
CA SER A 66 -9.44 -29.22 -27.46
C SER A 66 -8.38 -28.23 -26.94
N ALA A 67 -7.49 -27.74 -27.81
CA ALA A 67 -6.50 -26.73 -27.42
C ALA A 67 -7.17 -25.39 -27.05
N GLN A 68 -8.19 -24.96 -27.81
CA GLN A 68 -8.96 -23.75 -27.48
C GLN A 68 -9.68 -23.90 -26.15
N GLU A 69 -10.35 -25.04 -25.92
CA GLU A 69 -11.02 -25.34 -24.65
C GLU A 69 -10.05 -25.36 -23.48
N GLY A 70 -8.88 -26.00 -23.64
CA GLY A 70 -7.84 -26.07 -22.61
C GLY A 70 -7.25 -24.70 -22.24
N LEU A 71 -7.22 -23.73 -23.17
CA LEU A 71 -6.67 -22.40 -22.94
C LEU A 71 -7.69 -21.40 -22.34
N ARG A 72 -9.00 -21.65 -22.46
CA ARG A 72 -10.04 -20.74 -21.91
C ARG A 72 -9.88 -20.42 -20.41
N PRO A 73 -9.58 -21.40 -19.53
CA PRO A 73 -9.38 -21.12 -18.10
C PRO A 73 -8.22 -20.15 -17.84
N LEU A 74 -7.18 -20.18 -18.68
CA LEU A 74 -6.02 -19.31 -18.53
C LEU A 74 -6.36 -17.86 -18.86
N GLY A 75 -7.13 -17.61 -19.93
CA GLY A 75 -7.63 -16.26 -20.25
C GLY A 75 -8.54 -15.71 -19.15
N ALA A 76 -9.45 -16.54 -18.62
CA ALA A 76 -10.32 -16.16 -17.51
C ALA A 76 -9.52 -15.82 -16.23
N TRP A 77 -8.43 -16.54 -15.97
CA TRP A 77 -7.51 -16.25 -14.87
C TRP A 77 -6.74 -14.95 -15.10
N ALA A 78 -6.22 -14.72 -16.31
CA ALA A 78 -5.47 -13.52 -16.65
C ALA A 78 -6.32 -12.26 -16.45
N GLU A 79 -7.60 -12.31 -16.84
CA GLU A 79 -8.54 -11.23 -16.61
C GLU A 79 -8.80 -10.99 -15.10
N GLN A 80 -8.97 -12.04 -14.30
CA GLN A 80 -9.12 -11.91 -12.84
C GLN A 80 -7.86 -11.32 -12.20
N ALA A 81 -6.68 -11.77 -12.61
CA ALA A 81 -5.42 -11.24 -12.12
C ALA A 81 -5.24 -9.75 -12.49
N ARG A 82 -5.71 -9.36 -13.69
CA ARG A 82 -5.70 -7.96 -14.16
C ARG A 82 -6.62 -7.09 -13.31
N GLN A 83 -7.82 -7.57 -13.01
CA GLN A 83 -8.77 -6.89 -12.12
C GLN A 83 -8.20 -6.74 -10.71
N ALA A 84 -7.63 -7.82 -10.14
CA ALA A 84 -6.97 -7.77 -8.84
C ALA A 84 -5.79 -6.77 -8.80
N ALA A 85 -5.00 -6.67 -9.88
CA ALA A 85 -3.93 -5.67 -9.98
C ALA A 85 -4.48 -4.23 -10.04
N ALA A 86 -5.58 -4.01 -10.75
CA ALA A 86 -6.25 -2.71 -10.80
C ALA A 86 -6.83 -2.31 -9.42
N ASP A 87 -7.44 -3.26 -8.71
CA ASP A 87 -7.93 -3.04 -7.35
C ASP A 87 -6.76 -2.66 -6.43
N MET A 88 -5.63 -3.37 -6.49
CA MET A 88 -4.46 -3.03 -5.69
C MET A 88 -3.89 -1.63 -5.99
N ARG A 89 -3.96 -1.19 -7.25
CA ARG A 89 -3.63 0.19 -7.63
C ARG A 89 -4.54 1.18 -6.92
N GLU A 90 -5.86 0.95 -7.00
CA GLU A 90 -6.87 1.80 -6.36
C GLU A 90 -6.66 1.88 -4.83
N ARG A 91 -6.35 0.74 -4.18
CA ARG A 91 -6.05 0.70 -2.75
C ARG A 91 -4.81 1.54 -2.40
N ALA A 92 -3.78 1.55 -3.25
CA ALA A 92 -2.59 2.38 -3.06
C ALA A 92 -2.90 3.88 -3.26
N GLU A 93 -3.75 4.23 -4.22
CA GLU A 93 -4.24 5.60 -4.43
C GLU A 93 -5.07 6.08 -3.23
N GLN A 94 -6.01 5.27 -2.74
CA GLN A 94 -6.80 5.56 -1.54
C GLN A 94 -5.91 5.79 -0.31
N GLN A 95 -4.84 4.99 -0.15
CA GLN A 95 -3.91 5.19 0.96
C GLN A 95 -3.20 6.55 0.89
N ALA A 96 -2.82 7.00 -0.31
CA ALA A 96 -2.24 8.33 -0.52
C ALA A 96 -3.25 9.44 -0.18
N GLU A 97 -4.52 9.26 -0.56
CA GLU A 97 -5.58 10.19 -0.23
C GLU A 97 -5.81 10.27 1.29
N PHE A 98 -5.85 9.13 1.99
CA PHE A 98 -6.07 9.10 3.44
C PHE A 98 -4.97 9.82 4.20
N ILE A 99 -3.69 9.60 3.87
CA ILE A 99 -2.58 10.33 4.52
C ILE A 99 -2.61 11.81 4.15
N GLY A 100 -2.92 12.15 2.90
CA GLY A 100 -3.07 13.54 2.45
C GLY A 100 -4.18 14.28 3.18
N LYS A 101 -5.34 13.63 3.37
CA LYS A 101 -6.46 14.16 4.14
C LYS A 101 -6.10 14.29 5.62
N ALA A 102 -5.49 13.27 6.22
CA ALA A 102 -5.08 13.31 7.63
C ALA A 102 -4.10 14.46 7.90
N ARG A 103 -3.11 14.70 7.03
CA ARG A 103 -2.20 15.85 7.14
C ARG A 103 -2.92 17.19 7.04
N ARG A 104 -3.86 17.34 6.09
CA ARG A 104 -4.62 18.59 5.91
C ARG A 104 -5.57 18.87 7.08
N ASP A 105 -6.17 17.83 7.66
CA ASP A 105 -7.15 17.96 8.72
C ASP A 105 -6.53 18.03 10.12
N MET A 106 -5.24 17.70 10.25
CA MET A 106 -4.51 17.76 11.52
C MET A 106 -4.33 19.23 11.94
N PRO A 107 -4.89 19.65 13.09
CA PRO A 107 -4.71 21.01 13.57
C PRO A 107 -3.24 21.25 13.96
N PRO A 108 -2.72 22.48 13.79
CA PRO A 108 -1.38 22.80 14.28
C PRO A 108 -1.35 22.79 15.82
N PRO A 109 -0.23 22.40 16.44
CA PRO A 109 -0.09 22.44 17.89
C PRO A 109 -0.13 23.89 18.39
N VAL A 110 -1.00 24.16 19.37
CA VAL A 110 -1.09 25.47 20.04
C VAL A 110 0.12 25.60 20.98
N PRO A 111 1.01 26.61 20.80
CA PRO A 111 2.19 26.76 21.64
C PRO A 111 1.77 27.06 23.08
N VAL A 112 2.36 26.34 24.03
CA VAL A 112 2.24 26.69 25.44
C VAL A 112 3.11 27.92 25.65
N THR A 113 2.49 29.09 25.79
CA THR A 113 3.17 30.28 26.32
C THR A 113 3.49 30.00 27.79
N SER A 114 4.58 29.27 28.02
CA SER A 114 5.19 29.21 29.34
C SER A 114 5.60 30.65 29.66
N GLU A 115 4.97 31.23 30.67
CA GLU A 115 5.24 32.57 31.16
C GLU A 115 6.74 32.72 31.50
N GLU A 116 7.52 33.32 30.59
CA GLU A 116 8.81 33.93 30.94
C GLU A 116 8.63 35.44 31.17
N PRO A 117 9.42 36.03 32.10
CA PRO A 117 8.88 36.95 33.09
C PRO A 117 8.95 38.41 32.63
N GLY A 118 7.83 38.89 32.11
CA GLY A 118 7.44 40.30 32.19
C GLY A 118 6.49 40.53 33.36
N ALA A 119 6.84 40.07 34.57
CA ALA A 119 5.95 39.93 35.72
C ALA A 119 5.10 41.18 36.07
N ALA A 120 5.56 42.39 35.73
CA ALA A 120 4.80 43.62 35.94
C ALA A 120 3.69 43.85 34.90
N MET A 121 3.88 43.41 33.64
CA MET A 121 2.89 43.55 32.57
C MET A 121 1.86 42.41 32.64
N THR A 122 2.33 41.18 32.91
CA THR A 122 1.48 39.99 33.07
C THR A 122 0.52 40.13 34.25
N LEU A 123 0.95 40.77 35.35
CA LEU A 123 0.09 41.02 36.51
C LEU A 123 -1.08 41.98 36.18
N LEU A 124 -0.83 42.99 35.33
CA LEU A 124 -1.85 43.94 34.89
C LEU A 124 -2.84 43.32 33.89
N THR A 125 -2.39 42.44 32.99
CA THR A 125 -3.29 41.67 32.12
C THR A 125 -4.05 40.59 32.88
N HIS A 126 -3.43 39.88 33.82
CA HIS A 126 -4.09 38.86 34.67
C HIS A 126 -5.21 39.43 35.54
N LEU A 127 -5.10 40.67 36.01
CA LEU A 127 -6.07 41.25 36.94
C LEU A 127 -7.42 41.63 36.28
N PHE A 128 -7.46 41.87 34.96
CA PHE A 128 -8.66 42.37 34.27
C PHE A 128 -9.10 41.55 33.04
N GLY A 129 -8.24 40.71 32.45
CA GLY A 129 -8.59 39.93 31.26
C GLY A 129 -7.87 38.59 31.09
N GLY A 130 -6.79 38.34 31.85
CA GLY A 130 -5.96 37.15 31.68
C GLY A 130 -6.60 35.86 32.16
N GLN A 131 -7.54 35.90 33.12
CA GLN A 131 -8.31 34.69 33.46
C GLN A 131 -9.22 34.25 32.30
N THR A 132 -9.90 35.20 31.66
CA THR A 132 -10.76 34.91 30.50
C THR A 132 -9.94 34.47 29.29
N ASP A 133 -8.78 35.08 29.04
CA ASP A 133 -7.90 34.70 27.92
C ASP A 133 -7.25 33.32 28.12
N HIS A 134 -6.91 32.97 29.37
CA HIS A 134 -6.37 31.64 29.70
C HIS A 134 -7.40 30.54 29.51
N GLU A 135 -8.63 30.74 30.00
CA GLU A 135 -9.74 29.80 29.80
C GLU A 135 -10.05 29.56 28.32
N VAL A 136 -9.98 30.61 27.48
CA VAL A 136 -10.16 30.49 26.03
C VAL A 136 -9.02 29.71 25.38
N GLN A 137 -7.77 30.00 25.73
CA GLN A 137 -6.61 29.28 25.19
C GLN A 137 -6.60 27.79 25.59
N GLU A 138 -6.98 27.45 26.82
CA GLU A 138 -7.13 26.06 27.25
C GLU A 138 -8.23 25.35 26.47
N ALA A 139 -9.39 26.00 26.28
CA ALA A 139 -10.49 25.43 25.51
C ALA A 139 -10.12 25.18 24.03
N GLU A 140 -9.37 26.11 23.41
CA GLU A 140 -8.86 25.96 22.05
C GLU A 140 -7.84 24.82 21.94
N ARG A 141 -6.92 24.69 22.90
CA ARG A 141 -5.96 23.58 22.98
C ARG A 141 -6.69 22.25 23.07
N ASP A 142 -7.64 22.12 23.99
CA ASP A 142 -8.37 20.88 24.21
C ASP A 142 -9.24 20.54 22.99
N ALA A 143 -9.77 21.55 22.29
CA ALA A 143 -10.48 21.34 21.02
C ALA A 143 -9.56 20.83 19.91
N ALA A 144 -8.35 21.41 19.78
CA ALA A 144 -7.36 20.97 18.82
C ALA A 144 -6.87 19.54 19.11
N GLU A 145 -6.65 19.20 20.38
CA GLU A 145 -6.24 17.86 20.81
C GLU A 145 -7.33 16.81 20.50
N ARG A 146 -8.60 17.08 20.86
CA ARG A 146 -9.72 16.19 20.49
C ARG A 146 -9.82 15.98 18.99
N ARG A 147 -9.61 17.05 18.21
CA ARG A 147 -9.65 16.98 16.75
C ARG A 147 -8.49 16.16 16.19
N ALA A 148 -7.28 16.30 16.73
CA ALA A 148 -6.12 15.51 16.35
C ALA A 148 -6.36 14.01 16.57
N PHE A 149 -6.91 13.61 17.72
CA PHE A 149 -7.27 12.22 17.99
C PHE A 149 -8.33 11.70 17.00
N GLU A 150 -9.35 12.51 16.70
CA GLU A 150 -10.38 12.14 15.72
C GLU A 150 -9.81 11.92 14.32
N VAL A 151 -8.88 12.78 13.90
CA VAL A 151 -8.16 12.65 12.61
C VAL A 151 -7.37 11.35 12.58
N MET A 152 -6.59 11.05 13.62
CA MET A 152 -5.79 9.81 13.67
C MET A 152 -6.66 8.55 13.71
N ARG A 153 -7.73 8.55 14.49
CA ARG A 153 -8.70 7.43 14.55
C ARG A 153 -9.37 7.21 13.19
N THR A 154 -9.73 8.30 12.49
CA THR A 154 -10.32 8.22 11.15
C THR A 154 -9.32 7.65 10.16
N TYR A 155 -8.07 8.13 10.20
CA TYR A 155 -6.98 7.65 9.35
C TYR A 155 -6.69 6.15 9.59
N GLU A 156 -6.60 5.72 10.84
CA GLU A 156 -6.40 4.31 11.21
C GLU A 156 -7.55 3.43 10.70
N SER A 157 -8.80 3.85 10.93
CA SER A 157 -9.98 3.10 10.51
C SER A 157 -10.04 2.95 8.98
N ALA A 158 -9.77 4.04 8.25
CA ALA A 158 -9.73 4.05 6.79
C ALA A 158 -8.60 3.14 6.27
N THR A 159 -7.39 3.28 6.82
CA THR A 159 -6.22 2.45 6.46
C THR A 159 -6.48 0.96 6.75
N ARG A 160 -7.09 0.63 7.88
CA ARG A 160 -7.43 -0.74 8.24
C ARG A 160 -8.42 -1.33 7.24
N THR A 161 -9.49 -0.60 6.92
CA THR A 161 -10.50 -1.04 5.95
C THR A 161 -9.87 -1.28 4.57
N ASN A 162 -9.01 -0.36 4.14
CA ASN A 162 -8.26 -0.45 2.89
C ASN A 162 -7.35 -1.68 2.85
N THR A 163 -6.61 -1.93 3.93
CA THR A 163 -5.68 -3.07 4.04
C THR A 163 -6.40 -4.42 4.15
N THR A 164 -7.60 -4.45 4.75
CA THR A 164 -8.41 -5.67 4.82
C THR A 164 -9.15 -6.00 3.52
N SER A 165 -9.22 -5.05 2.58
CA SER A 165 -9.91 -5.17 1.29
C SER A 165 -8.93 -5.24 0.10
N LEU A 166 -7.68 -5.59 0.37
CA LEU A 166 -6.69 -5.88 -0.67
C LEU A 166 -7.11 -7.11 -1.48
N ALA A 167 -6.85 -7.08 -2.78
CA ALA A 167 -7.18 -8.18 -3.67
C ALA A 167 -6.32 -9.42 -3.38
N SER A 168 -6.91 -10.61 -3.50
CA SER A 168 -6.20 -11.88 -3.42
C SER A 168 -5.85 -12.39 -4.82
N PHE A 169 -4.63 -12.90 -4.98
CA PHE A 169 -4.19 -13.54 -6.22
C PHE A 169 -4.26 -15.06 -6.09
N VAL A 170 -4.91 -15.70 -7.05
CA VAL A 170 -4.97 -17.17 -7.16
C VAL A 170 -3.92 -17.60 -8.19
N PRO A 171 -3.23 -18.74 -8.01
CA PRO A 171 -2.30 -19.24 -9.01
C PRO A 171 -3.00 -19.58 -10.34
N PRO A 172 -2.28 -19.50 -11.48
CA PRO A 172 -2.85 -19.83 -12.79
C PRO A 172 -3.25 -21.31 -12.86
N PRO A 173 -4.37 -21.64 -13.55
CA PRO A 173 -4.77 -23.02 -13.75
C PRO A 173 -3.77 -23.75 -14.66
N GLN A 174 -3.62 -25.06 -14.43
CA GLN A 174 -2.83 -25.92 -15.32
C GLN A 174 -3.63 -26.19 -16.60
N VAL A 175 -3.00 -26.05 -17.75
CA VAL A 175 -3.64 -26.37 -19.03
C VAL A 175 -3.31 -27.81 -19.39
N VAL A 176 -4.33 -28.67 -19.46
CA VAL A 176 -4.23 -30.06 -19.93
C VAL A 176 -4.92 -30.13 -21.29
N VAL A 177 -4.17 -30.53 -22.33
CA VAL A 177 -4.72 -30.76 -23.66
C VAL A 177 -4.76 -32.26 -23.93
N ASP A 178 -5.95 -32.78 -24.19
CA ASP A 178 -6.16 -34.15 -24.63
C ASP A 178 -6.02 -34.23 -26.15
N THR A 179 -4.87 -34.68 -26.63
CA THR A 179 -4.68 -34.91 -28.07
C THR A 179 -5.22 -36.28 -28.46
N PRO A 180 -6.09 -36.41 -29.49
CA PRO A 180 -6.38 -37.71 -30.10
C PRO A 180 -5.08 -38.30 -30.64
N GLY A 181 -4.76 -39.54 -30.25
CA GLY A 181 -3.49 -40.18 -30.60
C GLY A 181 -3.17 -40.10 -32.09
N SER A 182 -1.97 -39.60 -32.41
CA SER A 182 -1.48 -39.54 -33.79
C SER A 182 -1.29 -40.96 -34.32
N ALA A 183 -2.16 -41.41 -35.22
CA ALA A 183 -1.96 -42.64 -35.98
C ALA A 183 -0.84 -42.39 -37.02
N GLY A 184 0.41 -42.39 -36.57
CA GLY A 184 1.56 -42.12 -37.44
C GLY A 184 2.88 -42.57 -36.81
N GLY A 185 3.24 -43.85 -37.02
CA GLY A 185 4.60 -44.36 -36.84
C GLY A 185 4.88 -45.09 -35.52
N GLY A 186 4.64 -46.42 -35.51
CA GLY A 186 5.42 -47.36 -34.69
C GLY A 186 5.25 -47.37 -33.17
N GLY A 187 4.17 -46.78 -32.62
CA GLY A 187 3.86 -46.81 -31.19
C GLY A 187 2.67 -47.71 -30.85
N VAL A 188 2.72 -48.36 -29.69
CA VAL A 188 1.71 -49.26 -29.12
C VAL A 188 0.29 -48.65 -29.18
N PRO A 189 -0.74 -49.37 -29.65
CA PRO A 189 -2.08 -48.81 -29.77
C PRO A 189 -2.72 -48.59 -28.39
N GLY A 190 -3.18 -47.36 -28.10
CA GLY A 190 -4.14 -47.08 -27.02
C GLY A 190 -3.74 -46.10 -25.92
N GLN A 191 -2.57 -45.45 -25.96
CA GLN A 191 -2.19 -44.46 -24.93
C GLN A 191 -2.43 -43.02 -25.42
N GLN A 192 -3.54 -42.44 -24.98
CA GLN A 192 -3.72 -40.97 -24.94
C GLN A 192 -2.77 -40.44 -23.87
N GLN A 193 -1.73 -39.71 -24.27
CA GLN A 193 -0.85 -39.04 -23.32
C GLN A 193 -1.32 -37.58 -23.21
N PRO A 194 -1.92 -37.16 -22.08
CA PRO A 194 -2.27 -35.76 -21.88
C PRO A 194 -0.98 -34.92 -21.85
N ILE A 195 -0.94 -33.84 -22.64
CA ILE A 195 0.15 -32.87 -22.55
C ILE A 195 -0.24 -31.85 -21.47
N THR A 196 0.45 -31.87 -20.33
CA THR A 196 0.30 -30.87 -19.27
C THR A 196 1.30 -29.74 -19.50
N MET A 197 0.80 -28.53 -19.78
CA MET A 197 1.60 -27.32 -19.77
C MET A 197 1.53 -26.69 -18.39
N SER A 198 2.60 -26.85 -17.62
CA SER A 198 2.74 -26.25 -16.29
C SER A 198 3.53 -24.96 -16.37
N TRP A 199 2.87 -23.85 -16.07
CA TRP A 199 3.51 -22.55 -15.89
C TRP A 199 4.04 -22.50 -14.45
N GLY A 200 5.22 -23.09 -14.24
CA GLY A 200 5.87 -23.11 -12.93
C GLY A 200 6.07 -21.69 -12.40
N GLY A 201 5.47 -21.39 -11.25
CA GLY A 201 5.63 -20.11 -10.58
C GLY A 201 7.07 -19.93 -10.10
N ALA A 202 7.78 -18.98 -10.69
CA ALA A 202 8.71 -18.21 -9.88
C ALA A 202 7.83 -17.47 -8.87
N ALA A 203 7.79 -17.98 -7.64
CA ALA A 203 7.16 -17.30 -6.53
C ALA A 203 7.74 -15.87 -6.49
N ALA A 204 6.96 -14.89 -6.96
CA ALA A 204 7.11 -13.55 -6.46
C ALA A 204 6.77 -13.68 -4.98
N ALA A 205 7.82 -13.71 -4.17
CA ALA A 205 7.73 -13.52 -2.74
C ALA A 205 7.05 -12.16 -2.51
N GLY A 206 5.72 -12.14 -2.55
CA GLY A 206 4.90 -11.11 -1.93
C GLY A 206 5.02 -11.32 -0.43
N GLY A 207 6.22 -11.06 0.10
CA GLY A 207 6.42 -10.95 1.52
C GLY A 207 5.40 -9.95 2.01
N ALA A 208 4.59 -10.39 2.97
CA ALA A 208 3.82 -9.48 3.79
C ALA A 208 4.79 -8.41 4.32
N ALA A 209 4.77 -7.23 3.70
CA ALA A 209 5.40 -6.04 4.27
C ALA A 209 4.49 -5.53 5.39
N GLY A 210 4.29 -6.37 6.41
CA GLY A 210 3.96 -5.93 7.75
C GLY A 210 5.20 -5.29 8.33
N GLY A 211 5.54 -4.10 7.83
CA GLY A 211 6.57 -3.25 8.41
C GLY A 211 6.00 -2.56 9.65
N ALA A 212 6.01 -3.26 10.78
CA ALA A 212 5.94 -2.62 12.07
C ALA A 212 7.17 -1.70 12.19
N LEU A 213 6.99 -0.40 12.01
CA LEU A 213 7.97 0.59 12.44
C LEU A 213 7.78 0.77 13.94
N ALA A 214 8.40 -0.16 14.68
CA ALA A 214 8.72 0.04 16.08
C ALA A 214 9.59 1.29 16.19
N GLY A 215 9.08 2.28 16.92
CA GLY A 215 9.88 3.38 17.43
C GLY A 215 11.06 2.81 18.22
N GLY A 216 12.27 3.08 17.75
CA GLY A 216 13.51 2.63 18.34
C GLY A 216 14.55 3.72 18.19
N SER A 217 14.72 4.47 19.28
CA SER A 217 15.62 5.61 19.45
C SER A 217 17.04 5.35 18.97
N ALA A 218 17.59 6.27 18.19
CA ALA A 218 19.04 6.47 18.10
C ALA A 218 19.31 7.98 18.21
N ALA A 219 19.80 8.36 19.39
CA ALA A 219 20.22 9.70 19.72
C ALA A 219 21.32 10.18 18.76
N ALA A 220 21.04 11.29 18.07
CA ALA A 220 22.06 12.11 17.45
C ALA A 220 22.77 12.92 18.56
N GLY A 221 23.94 12.44 18.99
CA GLY A 221 24.86 13.23 19.79
C GLY A 221 25.69 14.13 18.88
N ALA A 222 25.33 15.41 18.81
CA ALA A 222 26.08 16.43 18.10
C ALA A 222 27.20 17.04 18.97
N ALA A 223 28.27 17.42 18.27
CA ALA A 223 29.21 18.51 18.56
C ALA A 223 30.28 18.33 19.66
N THR A 224 31.55 18.49 19.28
CA THR A 224 32.27 19.78 19.39
C THR A 224 33.72 19.65 18.91
N GLY A 225 34.16 20.63 18.11
CA GLY A 225 35.56 20.78 17.74
C GLY A 225 36.42 21.30 18.90
N ARG A 226 37.70 20.95 18.90
CA ARG A 226 38.75 21.70 19.60
C ARG A 226 40.08 21.59 18.87
N SER A 227 40.58 22.75 18.46
CA SER A 227 41.94 23.02 18.00
C SER A 227 43.00 22.65 19.06
N GLY A 228 44.16 22.14 18.63
CA GLY A 228 45.28 21.86 19.52
C GLY A 228 46.54 21.38 18.78
N SER A 229 47.49 22.31 18.62
CA SER A 229 48.86 22.15 18.13
C SER A 229 49.74 21.20 18.96
N GLY A 230 50.72 20.53 18.33
CA GLY A 230 51.99 20.18 18.99
C GLY A 230 52.69 18.87 18.58
N ARG A 231 53.88 18.99 17.98
CA ARG A 231 55.13 18.16 18.04
C ARG A 231 54.99 16.64 18.22
N THR A 232 55.66 15.82 17.42
CA THR A 232 57.13 15.63 17.35
C THR A 232 57.56 15.00 16.03
#